data_AF-A0A1D6LJ94-F1
#
_entry.id   AF-A0A1D6LJ94-F1
#
_cell.length_a   1.000
_cell.length_b   1.000
_cell.length_c   1.000
_cell.angle_alpha   90.00
_cell.angle_beta   90.00
_cell.angle_gamma   90.00
#
_symmetry.space_group_name_H-M   'P 1'
#
loop_
_entity.id
_entity.type
_entity.pdbx_description
1 polymer ?
#
loop_
_entity_poly.entity_id
_entity_poly.type
_entity_poly.pdbx_seq_one_letter_code
_entity_poly.pdbx_strand_id
1 'polypeptide(L)'
;MKHPLSLSSKPRSPILASDAVFALCDVGTPWRSQWKLFSCPLAMLTGGWALVERATWGDVFEVLKRPRLLAGAGGRRVLMIGGLRSSFAMDAPCSTVLILRLDLAIMEWEEAGRMPPNMYRYFTGLCEATSKRGSIPAAAAEGNNKVKVFGGDGKVWFAGKRVRGKLAMWEEDEMGSSGKWDWWMVFLAMVM
;
A
#
# COMPACT_ATOMS: atom_id res chain seq x y z
N MET A 1 -11.00 12.45 -25.23
CA MET A 1 -12.08 11.45 -25.08
C MET A 1 -12.29 11.17 -23.61
N LYS A 2 -13.45 11.53 -23.02
CA LYS A 2 -13.85 11.02 -21.70
C LYS A 2 -14.61 9.72 -21.96
N HIS A 3 -13.92 8.58 -21.99
CA HIS A 3 -14.65 7.32 -21.85
C HIS A 3 -15.27 7.34 -20.45
N PRO A 4 -16.59 7.12 -20.30
CA PRO A 4 -17.15 6.83 -19.00
C PRO A 4 -16.54 5.49 -18.58
N LEU A 5 -15.44 5.55 -17.82
CA LEU A 5 -15.11 4.44 -16.96
C LEU A 5 -16.36 4.25 -16.10
N SER A 6 -16.97 3.07 -16.10
CA SER A 6 -18.09 2.69 -15.23
C SER A 6 -17.75 2.76 -13.72
N LEU A 7 -16.63 3.41 -13.38
CA LEU A 7 -16.08 3.58 -12.06
C LEU A 7 -16.64 4.86 -11.44
N SER A 8 -16.99 4.78 -10.16
CA SER A 8 -17.52 5.91 -9.37
C SER A 8 -16.50 7.03 -9.12
N SER A 9 -15.20 6.77 -9.29
CA SER A 9 -14.13 7.74 -9.13
C SER A 9 -12.93 7.40 -10.01
N LYS A 10 -11.94 8.31 -10.06
CA LYS A 10 -10.70 8.07 -10.81
C LYS A 10 -9.97 6.84 -10.24
N PRO A 11 -9.61 5.84 -11.05
CA PRO A 11 -8.86 4.69 -10.58
C PRO A 11 -7.49 5.13 -10.02
N ARG A 12 -7.13 4.55 -8.88
CA ARG A 12 -5.84 4.73 -8.20
C ARG A 12 -5.00 3.47 -8.38
N SER A 13 -3.70 3.68 -8.61
CA SER A 13 -2.69 2.62 -8.74
C SER A 13 -3.15 1.49 -9.67
N PRO A 14 -3.43 1.77 -10.95
CA PRO A 14 -3.70 0.72 -11.91
C PRO A 14 -2.45 -0.17 -12.05
N ILE A 15 -2.62 -1.47 -11.96
CA ILE A 15 -1.56 -2.47 -12.13
C ILE A 15 -2.01 -3.54 -13.11
N LEU A 16 -1.06 -4.15 -13.81
CA LEU A 16 -1.29 -5.32 -14.64
C LEU A 16 -1.00 -6.58 -13.80
N ALA A 17 -1.94 -7.51 -13.74
CA ALA A 17 -1.74 -8.84 -13.18
C ALA A 17 -2.60 -9.84 -13.96
N SER A 18 -2.05 -11.01 -14.26
CA SER A 18 -2.62 -11.98 -15.19
C SER A 18 -2.91 -11.29 -16.54
N ASP A 19 -4.15 -11.36 -16.98
CA ASP A 19 -4.73 -10.83 -18.21
C ASP A 19 -5.68 -9.66 -17.95
N ALA A 20 -5.57 -9.03 -16.77
CA ALA A 20 -6.45 -7.94 -16.35
C ALA A 20 -5.69 -6.78 -15.69
N VAL A 21 -6.25 -5.58 -15.85
CA VAL A 21 -5.81 -4.39 -15.10
C VAL A 21 -6.63 -4.30 -13.83
N PHE A 22 -5.97 -4.14 -12.69
CA PHE A 22 -6.59 -3.93 -11.38
C PHE A 22 -6.37 -2.51 -10.90
N ALA A 23 -7.37 -1.89 -10.28
CA ALA A 23 -7.26 -0.56 -9.69
C ALA A 23 -8.14 -0.41 -8.45
N LEU A 24 -7.74 0.48 -7.54
CA LEU A 24 -8.59 0.90 -6.43
C LEU A 24 -9.46 2.09 -6.84
N CYS A 25 -10.74 2.06 -6.50
CA CYS A 25 -11.61 3.23 -6.60
C CYS A 25 -12.15 3.60 -5.22
N ASP A 26 -12.19 4.89 -4.94
CA ASP A 26 -12.89 5.41 -3.76
C ASP A 26 -14.38 5.48 -4.10
N VAL A 27 -15.19 4.65 -3.46
CA VAL A 27 -16.65 4.63 -3.60
C VAL A 27 -17.35 5.29 -2.40
N GLY A 28 -16.56 5.88 -1.50
CA GLY A 28 -17.06 6.50 -0.29
C GLY A 28 -17.69 7.87 -0.52
N THR A 29 -17.88 8.58 0.57
CA THR A 29 -18.38 9.96 0.57
C THR A 29 -17.21 10.94 0.73
N PRO A 30 -17.41 12.25 0.46
CA PRO A 30 -16.39 13.27 0.71
C PRO A 30 -15.84 13.27 2.15
N TRP A 31 -16.61 12.77 3.11
CA TRP A 31 -16.25 12.71 4.53
C TRP A 31 -15.54 11.41 4.94
N ARG A 32 -15.80 10.32 4.21
CA ARG A 32 -15.23 8.99 4.51
C ARG A 32 -14.93 8.25 3.22
N SER A 33 -13.63 8.09 2.93
CA SER A 33 -13.17 7.20 1.86
C SER A 33 -13.55 5.75 2.14
N GLN A 34 -13.99 5.05 1.10
CA GLN A 34 -14.24 3.61 1.10
C GLN A 34 -13.60 3.04 -0.16
N TRP A 35 -12.49 2.30 0.00
CA TRP A 35 -11.75 1.76 -1.13
C TRP A 35 -12.34 0.42 -1.55
N LYS A 36 -12.54 0.23 -2.86
CA LYS A 36 -12.90 -1.06 -3.46
C LYS A 36 -11.95 -1.40 -4.60
N LEU A 37 -11.74 -2.69 -4.83
CA LEU A 37 -10.91 -3.23 -5.90
C LEU A 37 -11.76 -3.46 -7.15
N PHE A 38 -11.29 -2.99 -8.30
CA PHE A 38 -11.91 -3.22 -9.59
C PHE A 38 -10.91 -3.87 -10.54
N SER A 39 -11.39 -4.67 -11.48
CA SER A 39 -10.60 -5.25 -12.56
C SER A 39 -11.22 -4.97 -13.92
N CYS A 40 -10.39 -4.91 -14.96
CA CYS A 40 -10.81 -4.86 -16.34
C CYS A 40 -9.96 -5.85 -17.15
N PRO A 41 -10.56 -6.86 -17.79
CA PRO A 41 -9.83 -7.72 -18.72
C PRO A 41 -9.12 -6.89 -19.79
N LEU A 42 -7.90 -7.27 -20.17
CA LEU A 42 -7.13 -6.57 -21.21
C LEU A 42 -7.89 -6.51 -22.54
N ALA A 43 -8.65 -7.56 -22.84
CA ALA A 43 -9.51 -7.62 -24.03
C ALA A 43 -10.65 -6.57 -24.04
N MET A 44 -10.95 -5.95 -22.88
CA MET A 44 -12.08 -5.04 -22.69
C MET A 44 -11.68 -3.67 -22.10
N LEU A 45 -10.42 -3.24 -22.26
CA LEU A 45 -9.88 -2.00 -21.66
C LEU A 45 -10.72 -0.73 -21.91
N THR A 46 -11.57 -0.73 -22.93
CA THR A 46 -12.45 0.39 -23.29
C THR A 46 -13.73 0.49 -22.44
N GLY A 47 -14.01 -0.44 -21.52
CA GLY A 47 -15.22 -0.36 -20.67
C GLY A 47 -15.56 -1.55 -19.77
N GLY A 48 -14.75 -2.61 -19.74
CA GLY A 48 -15.05 -3.85 -19.01
C GLY A 48 -14.73 -3.83 -17.51
N TRP A 49 -14.80 -2.68 -16.84
CA TRP A 49 -14.50 -2.62 -15.41
C TRP A 49 -15.59 -3.29 -14.58
N ALA A 50 -15.18 -4.25 -13.75
CA ALA A 50 -16.03 -4.98 -12.82
C ALA A 50 -15.50 -4.86 -11.39
N LEU A 51 -16.42 -4.88 -10.42
CA LEU A 51 -16.07 -4.93 -9.01
C LEU A 51 -15.50 -6.30 -8.66
N VAL A 52 -14.36 -6.33 -7.99
CA VAL A 52 -13.74 -7.55 -7.48
C VAL A 52 -14.05 -7.63 -6.00
N GLU A 53 -14.88 -8.58 -5.61
CA GLU A 53 -15.28 -8.79 -4.21
C GLU A 53 -15.57 -10.27 -3.90
N ARG A 54 -15.41 -10.64 -2.62
CA ARG A 54 -15.99 -11.85 -2.03
C ARG A 54 -16.66 -11.47 -0.73
N ALA A 55 -17.78 -12.12 -0.43
CA ALA A 55 -18.50 -11.92 0.84
C ALA A 55 -17.60 -12.19 2.07
N THR A 56 -16.65 -13.12 1.95
CA THR A 56 -15.71 -13.51 3.02
C THR A 56 -14.64 -12.46 3.33
N TRP A 57 -14.41 -11.47 2.45
CA TRP A 57 -13.37 -10.47 2.65
C TRP A 57 -13.69 -9.46 3.75
N GLY A 58 -14.96 -9.34 4.14
CA GLY A 58 -15.39 -8.43 5.20
C GLY A 58 -14.92 -6.99 4.95
N ASP A 59 -14.13 -6.46 5.89
CA ASP A 59 -13.65 -5.09 5.94
C ASP A 59 -12.15 -4.96 5.62
N VAL A 60 -11.55 -5.91 4.89
CA VAL A 60 -10.12 -5.90 4.49
C VAL A 60 -9.63 -4.54 3.98
N PHE A 61 -10.45 -3.84 3.19
CA PHE A 61 -10.11 -2.53 2.62
C PHE A 61 -10.17 -1.37 3.63
N GLU A 62 -10.86 -1.54 4.76
CA GLU A 62 -11.00 -0.51 5.81
C GLU A 62 -9.80 -0.46 6.76
N VAL A 63 -9.09 -1.59 6.91
CA VAL A 63 -7.91 -1.75 7.77
C VAL A 63 -6.78 -0.78 7.39
N LEU A 64 -6.68 -0.43 6.11
CA LEU A 64 -5.60 0.40 5.57
C LEU A 64 -6.02 1.85 5.33
N LYS A 65 -5.20 2.78 5.80
CA LYS A 65 -5.28 4.19 5.43
C LYS A 65 -4.56 4.41 4.10
N ARG A 66 -5.30 5.02 3.14
CA ARG A 66 -4.79 5.43 1.81
C ARG A 66 -4.07 4.29 1.07
N PRO A 67 -4.73 3.13 0.86
CA PRO A 67 -4.12 1.99 0.20
C PRO A 67 -3.58 2.31 -1.21
N ARG A 68 -2.58 1.54 -1.63
CA ARG A 68 -1.98 1.52 -2.97
C ARG A 68 -1.88 0.08 -3.44
N LEU A 69 -2.05 -0.13 -4.74
CA LEU A 69 -1.78 -1.41 -5.37
C LEU A 69 -0.40 -1.43 -6.01
N LEU A 70 0.26 -2.58 -5.92
CA LEU A 70 1.43 -2.96 -6.70
C LEU A 70 1.26 -4.40 -7.19
N ALA A 71 1.87 -4.74 -8.32
CA ALA A 71 1.91 -6.12 -8.79
C ALA A 71 2.82 -6.96 -7.88
N GLY A 72 2.33 -8.12 -7.43
CA GLY A 72 3.15 -9.11 -6.74
C GLY A 72 4.01 -9.92 -7.71
N ALA A 73 4.86 -10.78 -7.17
CA ALA A 73 5.77 -11.61 -7.94
C ALA A 73 5.01 -12.58 -8.86
N GLY A 74 5.56 -12.82 -10.06
CA GLY A 74 5.04 -13.82 -11.00
C GLY A 74 3.70 -13.44 -11.66
N GLY A 75 3.26 -12.20 -11.50
CA GLY A 75 2.10 -11.63 -12.21
C GLY A 75 0.73 -12.21 -11.80
N ARG A 76 0.65 -13.10 -10.81
CA ARG A 76 -0.62 -13.72 -10.37
C ARG A 76 -1.12 -13.21 -9.02
N ARG A 77 -0.46 -12.18 -8.49
CA ARG A 77 -0.75 -11.66 -7.15
C ARG A 77 -0.87 -10.15 -7.18
N VAL A 78 -1.76 -9.63 -6.35
CA VAL A 78 -1.96 -8.19 -6.15
C VAL A 78 -1.56 -7.83 -4.73
N LEU A 79 -0.68 -6.85 -4.57
CA LEU A 79 -0.29 -6.33 -3.28
C LEU A 79 -1.10 -5.07 -2.97
N MET A 80 -1.71 -5.00 -1.79
CA MET A 80 -2.35 -3.81 -1.26
C MET A 80 -1.58 -3.29 -0.04
N ILE A 81 -1.02 -2.10 -0.18
CA ILE A 81 -0.10 -1.50 0.79
C ILE A 81 -0.70 -0.23 1.36
N GLY A 82 -0.65 -0.06 2.68
CA GLY A 82 -1.15 1.14 3.33
C GLY A 82 -0.73 1.26 4.78
N GLY A 83 -1.04 2.40 5.40
CA GLY A 83 -0.83 2.58 6.83
C GLY A 83 -1.89 1.82 7.61
N LEU A 84 -1.50 0.87 8.46
CA LEU A 84 -2.42 0.15 9.32
C LEU A 84 -3.06 1.12 10.32
N ARG A 85 -4.39 1.22 10.32
CA ARG A 85 -5.11 2.03 11.30
C ARG A 85 -4.93 1.45 12.70
N SER A 86 -4.67 2.30 13.70
CA SER A 86 -4.63 1.85 15.10
C SER A 86 -6.02 1.59 15.69
N SER A 87 -7.06 2.21 15.12
CA SER A 87 -8.47 2.02 15.47
C SER A 87 -9.36 2.42 14.29
N PHE A 88 -10.65 2.14 14.37
CA PHE A 88 -11.63 2.54 13.35
C PHE A 88 -12.02 4.03 13.39
N ALA A 89 -11.45 4.83 14.30
CA ALA A 89 -11.68 6.27 14.32
C ALA A 89 -11.13 6.92 13.03
N MET A 90 -11.83 7.93 12.50
CA MET A 90 -11.48 8.55 11.22
C MET A 90 -10.04 9.10 11.21
N ASP A 91 -9.63 9.70 12.34
CA ASP A 91 -8.33 10.32 12.53
C ASP A 91 -7.30 9.44 13.25
N ALA A 92 -7.60 8.14 13.42
CA ALA A 92 -6.69 7.21 14.06
C ALA A 92 -5.28 7.29 13.40
N PRO A 93 -4.21 7.40 14.20
CA PRO A 93 -2.86 7.35 13.68
C PRO A 93 -2.58 5.96 13.07
N CYS A 94 -1.62 5.92 12.14
CA CYS A 94 -1.16 4.64 11.62
C CYS A 94 -0.08 4.05 12.54
N SER A 95 -0.25 2.80 12.95
CA SER A 95 0.69 2.10 13.83
C SER A 95 1.95 1.62 13.09
N THR A 96 1.80 1.24 11.82
CA THR A 96 2.88 0.82 10.92
C THR A 96 2.37 0.81 9.48
N VAL A 97 3.20 0.38 8.53
CA VAL A 97 2.78 0.01 7.17
C VAL A 97 2.53 -1.48 7.09
N LEU A 98 1.43 -1.87 6.46
CA LEU A 98 1.01 -3.25 6.24
C LEU A 98 0.92 -3.52 4.73
N ILE A 99 1.30 -4.74 4.34
CA ILE A 99 1.24 -5.28 2.98
C ILE A 99 0.31 -6.49 3.04
N LEU A 100 -0.84 -6.36 2.39
CA LEU A 100 -1.76 -7.48 2.14
C LEU A 100 -1.52 -8.00 0.73
N ARG A 101 -1.67 -9.31 0.55
CA ARG A 101 -1.51 -9.98 -0.74
C ARG A 101 -2.77 -10.73 -1.09
N LEU A 102 -3.26 -10.52 -2.31
CA LEU A 102 -4.36 -11.26 -2.91
C LEU A 102 -3.76 -12.27 -3.90
N ASP A 103 -4.03 -13.54 -3.68
CA ASP A 103 -3.80 -14.58 -4.68
C ASP A 103 -4.99 -14.59 -5.67
N LEU A 104 -4.71 -14.36 -6.97
CA LEU A 104 -5.76 -14.26 -7.98
C LEU A 104 -6.34 -15.62 -8.40
N ALA A 105 -5.66 -16.73 -8.12
CA ALA A 105 -6.15 -18.07 -8.46
C ALA A 105 -7.18 -18.56 -7.44
N ILE A 106 -6.93 -18.35 -6.15
CA ILE A 106 -7.84 -18.77 -5.06
C ILE A 106 -8.71 -17.63 -4.50
N MET A 107 -8.42 -16.38 -4.88
CA MET A 107 -9.14 -15.18 -4.45
C MET A 107 -9.17 -15.00 -2.93
N GLU A 108 -8.01 -15.19 -2.29
CA GLU A 108 -7.84 -15.08 -0.84
C GLU A 108 -6.81 -14.00 -0.50
N TRP A 109 -7.08 -13.27 0.59
CA TRP A 109 -6.18 -12.25 1.13
C TRP A 109 -5.38 -12.82 2.31
N GLU A 110 -4.10 -12.45 2.38
CA GLU A 110 -3.24 -12.75 3.52
C GLU A 110 -2.33 -11.56 3.89
N GLU A 111 -1.84 -11.54 5.13
CA GLU A 111 -0.79 -10.60 5.56
C GLU A 111 0.56 -11.08 5.01
N ALA A 112 1.10 -10.37 4.01
CA ALA A 112 2.38 -10.72 3.39
C ALA A 112 3.58 -10.08 4.11
N GLY A 113 3.36 -8.92 4.74
CA GLY A 113 4.42 -8.21 5.42
C GLY A 113 3.93 -7.04 6.25
N ARG A 114 4.63 -6.83 7.37
CA ARG A 114 4.45 -5.68 8.24
C ARG A 114 5.78 -4.98 8.39
N MET A 115 5.80 -3.66 8.17
CA MET A 115 7.04 -2.90 8.31
C MET A 115 7.56 -3.03 9.74
N PRO A 116 8.83 -3.46 9.92
CA PRO A 116 9.43 -3.60 11.23
C PRO A 116 9.37 -2.27 12.01
N PRO A 117 9.03 -2.27 13.32
CA PRO A 117 8.86 -1.05 14.09
C PRO A 117 10.11 -0.16 14.12
N ASN A 118 11.30 -0.75 14.17
CA ASN A 118 12.57 -0.04 14.09
C ASN A 118 12.73 0.71 12.76
N MET A 119 12.25 0.14 11.66
CA MET A 119 12.25 0.75 10.33
C MET A 119 11.17 1.87 10.23
N TYR A 120 9.96 1.60 10.71
CA TYR A 120 8.85 2.56 10.69
C TYR A 120 9.15 3.85 11.48
N ARG A 121 9.91 3.77 12.58
CA ARG A 121 10.30 4.94 13.38
C ARG A 121 11.08 6.01 12.59
N TYR A 122 11.82 5.62 11.55
CA TYR A 122 12.51 6.58 10.68
C TYR A 122 11.54 7.42 9.86
N PHE A 123 10.40 6.85 9.47
CA PHE A 123 9.35 7.55 8.73
C PHE A 123 8.53 8.46 9.65
N THR A 124 8.39 8.12 10.92
CA THR A 124 7.62 8.91 11.90
C THR A 124 8.43 9.96 12.64
N GLY A 125 9.75 10.03 12.46
CA GLY A 125 10.62 11.00 13.15
C GLY A 125 10.81 10.72 14.65
N LEU A 126 10.24 9.63 15.17
CA LEU A 126 10.43 9.20 16.56
C LEU A 126 11.88 8.82 16.88
N CYS A 127 12.71 8.55 15.85
CA CYS A 127 14.14 8.28 16.01
C CYS A 127 14.96 9.50 16.49
N GLU A 128 14.55 10.73 16.18
CA GLU A 128 15.35 11.93 16.53
C GLU A 128 15.13 12.36 17.99
N ALA A 129 13.99 11.99 18.59
CA ALA A 129 13.58 12.43 19.93
C ALA A 129 14.45 11.86 21.07
N THR A 130 15.17 10.76 20.89
CA THR A 130 16.04 10.20 21.93
C THR A 130 17.40 10.90 22.07
N SER A 131 17.72 11.86 21.20
CA SER A 131 18.97 12.64 21.29
C SER A 131 18.81 14.03 21.91
N LYS A 132 17.58 14.50 22.16
CA LYS A 132 17.31 15.73 22.90
C LYS A 132 16.42 15.42 24.11
N ARG A 133 17.08 15.26 25.27
CA ARG A 133 16.47 15.16 26.59
C ARG A 133 15.57 16.40 26.82
N GLY A 134 14.25 16.20 26.89
CA GLY A 134 13.30 17.21 27.35
C GLY A 134 12.20 17.50 26.33
N SER A 135 10.98 17.08 26.66
CA SER A 135 9.71 17.28 25.94
C SER A 135 9.51 16.46 24.65
N ILE A 136 8.46 15.63 24.66
CA ILE A 136 7.86 15.05 23.44
C ILE A 136 7.28 16.23 22.66
N PRO A 137 7.81 16.60 21.49
CA PRO A 137 7.20 17.69 20.73
C PRO A 137 5.86 17.19 20.19
N ALA A 138 4.77 17.90 20.51
CA ALA A 138 3.46 17.71 19.89
C ALA A 138 3.52 17.73 18.34
N ALA A 139 4.59 18.30 17.76
CA ALA A 139 4.91 18.26 16.33
C ALA A 139 5.14 16.83 15.75
N ALA A 140 5.31 15.80 16.59
CA ALA A 140 5.32 14.40 16.15
C ALA A 140 3.92 13.93 15.67
N ALA A 141 2.84 14.53 16.17
CA ALA A 141 1.46 14.22 15.78
C ALA A 141 1.04 14.93 14.48
N GLU A 142 1.57 16.11 14.20
CA GLU A 142 1.14 16.97 13.09
C GLU A 142 2.00 16.85 11.82
N GLY A 143 3.21 16.32 11.96
CA GLY A 143 4.10 16.10 10.82
C GLY A 143 3.51 15.06 9.88
N ASN A 144 3.02 15.51 8.73
CA ASN A 144 2.54 14.70 7.62
C ASN A 144 3.56 13.59 7.22
N ASN A 145 3.53 12.45 7.91
CA ASN A 145 4.34 11.26 7.66
C ASN A 145 3.90 10.60 6.33
N LYS A 146 4.12 11.31 5.22
CA LYS A 146 3.82 10.85 3.87
C LYS A 146 4.93 9.89 3.46
N VAL A 147 4.68 8.61 3.70
CA VAL A 147 5.42 7.52 3.07
C VAL A 147 4.94 7.42 1.63
N LYS A 148 5.87 7.52 0.68
CA LYS A 148 5.65 7.21 -0.73
C LYS A 148 5.98 5.74 -0.94
N VAL A 149 5.12 5.05 -1.68
CA VAL A 149 5.23 3.63 -2.00
C VAL A 149 5.26 3.47 -3.51
N PHE A 150 6.19 2.66 -4.01
CA PHE A 150 6.33 2.32 -5.42
C PHE A 150 7.01 0.96 -5.57
N GLY A 151 7.03 0.39 -6.77
CA GLY A 151 7.61 -0.93 -7.03
C GLY A 151 6.79 -1.73 -8.01
N GLY A 152 6.92 -3.05 -7.96
CA GLY A 152 6.30 -4.02 -8.86
C GLY A 152 7.07 -5.35 -8.82
N ASP A 153 6.45 -6.40 -9.37
CA ASP A 153 7.03 -7.75 -9.44
C ASP A 153 7.56 -8.24 -8.08
N GLY A 154 6.75 -8.09 -7.03
CA GLY A 154 7.08 -8.55 -5.68
C GLY A 154 8.01 -7.62 -4.89
N LYS A 155 8.55 -6.55 -5.49
CA LYS A 155 9.39 -5.57 -4.79
C LYS A 155 8.61 -4.31 -4.46
N VAL A 156 8.68 -3.88 -3.19
CA VAL A 156 8.00 -2.70 -2.67
C VAL A 156 9.00 -1.77 -2.00
N TRP A 157 9.05 -0.54 -2.47
CA TRP A 157 9.96 0.49 -1.99
C TRP A 157 9.21 1.58 -1.24
N PHE A 158 9.81 2.02 -0.13
CA PHE A 158 9.27 3.02 0.76
C PHE A 158 10.24 4.20 0.88
N ALA A 159 9.77 5.38 0.47
CA ALA A 159 10.48 6.64 0.59
C ALA A 159 9.74 7.59 1.53
N GLY A 160 10.47 8.40 2.29
CA GLY A 160 9.88 9.37 3.20
C GLY A 160 10.80 10.58 3.36
N LYS A 161 10.21 11.78 3.52
CA LYS A 161 10.99 13.03 3.67
C LYS A 161 11.99 12.97 4.84
N ARG A 162 11.66 12.22 5.89
CA ARG A 162 12.48 12.02 7.10
C ARG A 162 13.55 10.93 6.92
N VAL A 163 13.41 10.05 5.94
CA VAL A 163 14.37 8.98 5.63
C VAL A 163 15.34 9.51 4.57
N ARG A 164 16.44 10.14 5.01
CA ARG A 164 17.42 10.75 4.09
C ARG A 164 18.39 9.71 3.53
N GLY A 165 18.60 9.74 2.21
CA GLY A 165 19.62 8.93 1.52
C GLY A 165 19.35 7.43 1.47
N LYS A 166 18.24 6.96 2.04
CA LYS A 166 17.88 5.53 2.09
C LYS A 166 16.43 5.29 1.70
N LEU A 167 16.16 4.08 1.25
CA LEU A 167 14.83 3.51 1.02
C LEU A 167 14.70 2.25 1.85
N ALA A 168 13.52 2.05 2.44
CA ALA A 168 13.16 0.72 2.92
C ALA A 168 12.62 -0.08 1.75
N MET A 169 13.01 -1.35 1.67
CA MET A 169 12.54 -2.29 0.67
C MET A 169 11.89 -3.47 1.38
N TRP A 170 10.76 -3.91 0.85
CA TRP A 170 10.22 -5.24 1.10
C TRP A 170 10.23 -6.03 -0.21
N GLU A 171 10.67 -7.27 -0.15
CA GLU A 171 10.69 -8.19 -1.29
C GLU A 171 9.90 -9.45 -0.96
N GLU A 172 9.00 -9.81 -1.87
CA GLU A 172 8.18 -10.99 -1.77
C GLU A 172 9.04 -12.26 -1.87
N ASP A 173 8.83 -13.18 -0.93
CA ASP A 173 9.46 -14.49 -0.97
C ASP A 173 8.75 -15.42 -1.97
N GLU A 174 9.51 -16.23 -2.70
CA GLU A 174 9.00 -17.20 -3.67
C GLU A 174 8.04 -18.20 -3.03
N MET A 175 8.32 -18.61 -1.78
CA MET A 175 7.50 -19.57 -1.03
C MET A 175 6.20 -18.97 -0.45
N GLY A 176 5.92 -17.69 -0.68
CA GLY A 176 4.73 -17.03 -0.10
C GLY A 176 4.83 -16.86 1.42
N SER A 177 6.01 -16.97 2.01
CA SER A 177 6.22 -16.68 3.43
C SER A 177 6.22 -15.16 3.71
N SER A 178 6.59 -14.76 4.93
CA SER A 178 6.85 -13.35 5.25
C SER A 178 8.01 -12.84 4.40
N GLY A 179 7.75 -11.88 3.50
CA GLY A 179 8.80 -11.32 2.65
C GLY A 179 9.92 -10.61 3.44
N LYS A 180 11.03 -10.33 2.76
CA LYS A 180 12.26 -9.81 3.38
C LYS A 180 12.25 -8.29 3.43
N TRP A 181 12.67 -7.71 4.56
CA TRP A 181 12.86 -6.27 4.73
C TRP A 181 14.34 -5.89 4.75
N ASP A 182 14.71 -4.90 3.94
CA ASP A 182 16.08 -4.40 3.87
C ASP A 182 16.12 -2.86 3.75
N TRP A 183 17.28 -2.30 4.12
CA TRP A 183 17.61 -0.90 3.84
C TRP A 183 18.49 -0.81 2.61
N TRP A 184 18.20 0.15 1.74
CA TRP A 184 18.98 0.42 0.55
C TRP A 184 19.37 1.88 0.48
N MET A 185 20.57 2.17 -0.01
CA MET A 185 20.94 3.55 -0.35
C MET A 185 20.22 3.94 -1.65
N VAL A 186 19.73 5.18 -1.75
CA VAL A 186 18.98 5.64 -2.94
C VAL A 186 19.78 5.45 -4.22
N PHE A 187 21.08 5.70 -4.18
CA PHE A 187 21.97 5.49 -5.33
C PHE A 187 22.06 4.01 -5.76
N LEU A 188 22.03 3.07 -4.82
CA LEU A 188 22.04 1.64 -5.16
C LEU A 188 20.70 1.21 -5.75
N ALA A 189 19.59 1.72 -5.21
CA ALA A 189 18.25 1.38 -5.68
C ALA A 189 17.92 1.94 -7.09
N MET A 190 18.60 3.02 -7.52
CA MET A 190 18.38 3.61 -8.85
C MET A 190 19.13 2.91 -9.98
N VAL A 191 20.07 2.02 -9.66
CA VAL A 191 20.94 1.33 -10.64
C VAL A 191 20.46 -0.12 -10.90
N MET A 192 19.44 -0.59 -10.15
CA MET A 192 18.78 -1.87 -10.36
C MET A 192 17.49 -1.71 -11.17
#